data_AF-A0A6P0DTF2-F1
#
_entry.id   AF-A0A6P0DTF2-F1
#
_cell.length_a   1.000
_cell.length_b   1.000
_cell.length_c   1.000
_cell.angle_alpha   90.00
_cell.angle_beta   90.00
_cell.angle_gamma   90.00
#
_symmetry.space_group_name_H-M   'P 1'
#
loop_
_entity.id
_entity.type
_entity.pdbx_description
1 polymer ?
#
loop_
_entity_poly.entity_id
_entity_poly.type
_entity_poly.pdbx_seq_one_letter_code
_entity_poly.pdbx_strand_id
1 'polypeptide(L)' 'ACLYGATSRAFRYFGRNRPELPAGCPERLSLDALAYIWNFERDAAPLIEAALQDHGLASSTVIIRSRKAANRFAALSA' A
#
# COMPACT_ATOMS: atom_id res chain seq x y z
N ALA A 1 0.18 -3.99 9.90
CA ALA A 1 0.62 -2.67 9.38
C ALA A 1 1.21 -2.82 7.98
N CYS A 2 0.91 -1.90 7.05
CA CYS A 2 1.53 -1.86 5.71
C CYS A 2 3.03 -1.57 5.78
N LEU A 3 3.46 -0.69 6.70
CA LEU A 3 4.87 -0.38 6.92
C LEU A 3 5.68 -1.63 7.24
N TYR A 4 5.25 -2.43 8.22
CA TYR A 4 5.93 -3.68 8.59
C TYR A 4 6.08 -4.64 7.40
N GLY A 5 5.05 -4.75 6.55
CA GLY A 5 5.12 -5.58 5.36
C GLY A 5 6.13 -5.06 4.33
N ALA A 6 6.20 -3.74 4.13
CA ALA A 6 7.16 -3.11 3.23
C ALA A 6 8.60 -3.24 3.74
N THR A 7 8.85 -2.91 5.01
CA THR A 7 10.17 -3.00 5.63
C THR A 7 10.68 -4.45 5.70
N SER A 8 9.81 -5.40 6.07
CA SER A 8 10.17 -6.82 6.11
C SER A 8 10.58 -7.36 4.73
N ARG A 9 9.87 -6.97 3.66
CA ARG A 9 10.23 -7.35 2.30
C ARG A 9 11.52 -6.71 1.84
N ALA A 10 11.69 -5.41 2.11
CA ALA A 10 12.93 -4.71 1.77
C ALA A 10 14.15 -5.35 2.44
N PHE A 11 14.02 -5.76 3.70
CA PHE A 11 15.09 -6.48 4.40
C PHE A 11 15.34 -7.88 3.81
N ARG A 12 14.28 -8.65 3.54
CA ARG A 12 14.38 -10.02 3.00
C ARG A 12 15.04 -10.06 1.60
N TYR A 13 14.75 -9.07 0.76
CA TYR A 13 15.23 -9.01 -0.62
C TYR A 13 16.29 -7.92 -0.81
N PHE A 14 16.93 -7.45 0.26
CA PHE A 14 17.98 -6.44 0.16
C PHE A 14 19.13 -6.97 -0.71
N GLY A 15 19.40 -6.29 -1.83
CA GLY A 15 20.42 -6.72 -2.80
C GLY A 15 20.05 -7.97 -3.62
N ARG A 16 18.81 -8.45 -3.55
CA ARG A 16 18.30 -9.59 -4.33
C ARG A 16 17.16 -9.16 -5.23
N ASN A 17 17.01 -9.83 -6.38
CA ASN A 17 15.84 -9.63 -7.22
C ASN A 17 14.61 -10.27 -6.56
N ARG A 18 13.50 -9.55 -6.47
CA ARG A 18 12.21 -10.16 -6.08
C ARG A 18 11.69 -10.99 -7.24
N PRO A 19 11.05 -12.15 -6.99
CA PRO A 19 10.48 -12.96 -8.06
C PRO A 19 9.40 -12.22 -8.87
N GLU A 20 8.75 -11.24 -8.26
CA GLU A 20 7.74 -10.36 -8.88
C GLU A 20 8.36 -9.23 -9.73
N LEU A 21 9.66 -8.96 -9.59
CA LEU A 21 10.36 -7.87 -10.28
C LEU A 21 11.12 -8.40 -11.50
N PRO A 22 11.18 -7.62 -12.59
CA PRO A 22 12.00 -7.95 -13.76
C PRO A 22 13.47 -8.24 -13.37
N ALA A 23 14.10 -9.16 -14.08
CA ALA A 23 15.49 -9.53 -13.86
C ALA A 23 16.41 -8.30 -13.90
N GLY A 24 17.30 -8.19 -12.92
CA GLY A 24 18.23 -7.06 -12.80
C GLY A 24 17.68 -5.84 -12.06
N CYS A 25 16.46 -5.90 -11.50
CA CYS A 25 15.90 -4.82 -10.68
C CYS A 25 16.07 -5.15 -9.18
N PRO A 26 17.09 -4.61 -8.49
CA PRO A 26 17.21 -4.79 -7.04
C PRO A 26 16.04 -4.11 -6.34
N GLU A 27 15.53 -4.72 -5.25
CA GLU A 27 14.52 -4.08 -4.41
C GLU A 27 15.05 -2.74 -3.90
N ARG A 28 14.35 -1.65 -4.22
CA ARG A 28 14.65 -0.30 -3.73
C ARG A 28 13.46 0.21 -2.92
N LEU A 29 13.61 0.20 -1.60
CA LEU A 29 12.71 0.91 -0.71
C LEU A 29 13.43 2.14 -0.17
N SER A 30 13.03 3.32 -0.65
CA SER A 30 13.62 4.60 -0.20
C SER A 30 13.10 4.99 1.18
N LEU A 31 13.88 5.83 1.88
CA LEU A 31 13.44 6.45 3.13
C LEU A 31 12.21 7.31 2.93
N ASP A 32 12.08 7.99 1.78
CA ASP A 32 10.89 8.78 1.43
C ASP A 32 9.64 7.90 1.34
N ALA A 33 9.75 6.71 0.73
CA ALA A 33 8.64 5.76 0.67
C ALA A 33 8.25 5.26 2.07
N LEU A 34 9.22 5.03 2.96
CA LEU A 34 8.95 4.66 4.35
C LEU A 34 8.25 5.78 5.12
N ALA A 35 8.75 7.01 5.00
CA ALA A 35 8.17 8.19 5.62
C ALA A 35 6.73 8.43 5.13
N TYR A 36 6.49 8.25 3.84
CA TYR A 36 5.14 8.31 3.26
C TYR A 36 4.22 7.25 3.86
N ILE A 37 4.62 5.97 3.89
CA ILE A 37 3.79 4.89 4.44
C ILE A 37 3.49 5.12 5.93
N TRP A 38 4.46 5.63 6.69
CA TRP A 38 4.28 5.93 8.11
C TRP A 38 3.27 7.04 8.34
N ASN A 39 3.33 8.12 7.56
CA ASN A 39 2.46 9.29 7.73
C ASN A 39 1.18 9.22 6.89
N PHE A 40 0.93 8.12 6.16
CA PHE A 40 -0.17 8.00 5.19
C PHE A 40 -1.54 8.38 5.78
N GLU A 41 -1.88 7.85 6.96
CA GLU A 41 -3.17 8.12 7.61
C GLU A 41 -3.32 9.60 8.03
N ARG A 42 -2.21 10.27 8.33
CA ARG A 42 -2.21 11.69 8.74
C ARG A 42 -2.27 12.62 7.54
N ASP A 43 -1.49 12.33 6.50
CA ASP A 43 -1.21 13.27 5.42
C ASP A 43 -2.01 12.95 4.13
N ALA A 44 -2.06 11.69 3.72
CA ALA A 44 -2.61 11.29 2.43
C ALA A 44 -4.09 10.87 2.52
N ALA A 45 -4.48 10.14 3.56
CA ALA A 45 -5.85 9.65 3.72
C ALA A 45 -6.90 10.79 3.73
N PRO A 46 -6.70 11.91 4.46
CA PRO A 46 -7.69 13.00 4.46
C PRO A 46 -7.85 13.66 3.08
N LEU A 47 -6.76 13.77 2.31
CA LEU A 47 -6.79 14.34 0.96
C LEU A 47 -7.55 13.44 0.00
N ILE A 48 -7.37 12.12 0.10
CA ILE A 48 -8.10 11.14 -0.70
C ILE A 48 -9.58 11.16 -0.34
N GLU A 49 -9.92 11.19 0.95
CA GLU A 49 -11.30 11.28 1.41
C GLU A 49 -11.99 12.55 0.91
N ALA A 50 -11.32 13.71 1.00
CA ALA A 50 -11.83 14.97 0.46
C ALA A 50 -12.11 14.89 -1.05
N ALA A 51 -11.14 14.38 -1.82
CA ALA A 51 -11.30 14.21 -3.27
C ALA A 51 -12.47 13.26 -3.63
N LEU A 52 -12.68 12.19 -2.86
CA LEU A 52 -13.81 11.28 -3.05
C LEU A 52 -15.16 11.97 -2.78
N GLN A 53 -15.22 12.87 -1.80
CA GLN A 53 -16.42 13.67 -1.54
C GLN A 53 -16.67 14.68 -2.67
N ASP A 54 -15.64 15.41 -3.09
CA ASP A 54 -15.74 16.45 -4.14
C ASP A 54 -16.22 15.87 -5.48
N HIS A 55 -15.85 14.63 -5.78
CA HIS A 55 -16.28 13.93 -7.00
C HIS A 55 -17.57 13.09 -6.82
N GLY A 56 -18.21 13.12 -5.64
CA GLY A 56 -19.42 12.35 -5.36
C GLY A 56 -19.22 10.83 -5.34
N LEU A 57 -17.97 10.36 -5.26
CA LEU A 57 -17.61 8.95 -5.26
C LEU A 57 -17.70 8.31 -3.88
N ALA A 58 -17.85 9.11 -2.83
CA ALA A 58 -17.95 8.63 -1.45
C ALA A 58 -19.05 7.57 -1.25
N SER A 59 -20.20 7.71 -1.93
CA SER A 59 -21.33 6.77 -1.83
C SER A 59 -21.08 5.41 -2.49
N SER A 60 -20.12 5.35 -3.42
CA SER A 60 -19.74 4.14 -4.16
C SER A 60 -18.37 3.60 -3.75
N THR A 61 -17.77 4.15 -2.69
CA THR A 61 -16.45 3.76 -2.19
C THR A 61 -16.58 2.84 -0.97
N VAL A 62 -15.82 1.74 -0.97
CA VAL A 62 -15.74 0.81 0.16
C VAL A 62 -14.37 0.92 0.82
N ILE A 63 -14.33 1.26 2.11
CA ILE A 63 -13.08 1.36 2.88
C ILE A 63 -12.78 0.02 3.56
N ILE A 64 -11.66 -0.61 3.17
CA ILE A 64 -11.22 -1.88 3.74
C ILE A 64 -10.23 -1.63 4.87
N ARG A 65 -10.67 -1.86 6.11
CA ARG A 65 -9.87 -1.54 7.32
C ARG A 65 -8.90 -2.62 7.79
N SER A 66 -8.85 -3.79 7.13
CA SER A 66 -7.97 -4.87 7.58
C SER A 66 -7.42 -5.71 6.43
N ARG A 67 -6.23 -6.27 6.65
CA ARG A 67 -5.60 -7.22 5.70
C ARG A 67 -6.46 -8.46 5.47
N LYS A 68 -7.14 -8.96 6.51
CA LYS A 68 -8.08 -10.09 6.38
C LYS A 68 -9.27 -9.74 5.49
N ALA A 69 -9.82 -8.53 5.64
CA ALA A 69 -10.89 -8.06 4.77
C ALA A 69 -10.40 -7.85 3.32
N ALA A 70 -9.20 -7.31 3.13
CA ALA A 70 -8.59 -7.14 1.80
C ALA A 70 -8.38 -8.47 1.09
N ASN A 71 -7.84 -9.48 1.79
CA ASN A 71 -7.65 -10.82 1.22
C ASN A 71 -8.99 -11.48 0.83
N ARG A 72 -10.03 -11.32 1.66
CA ARG A 72 -11.38 -11.81 1.33
C ARG A 72 -11.95 -11.12 0.10
N PHE A 73 -11.78 -9.80 0.02
CA PHE A 73 -12.25 -9.02 -1.12
C PHE A 73 -11.54 -9.45 -2.41
N ALA A 74 -10.21 -9.58 -2.39
CA ALA A 74 -9.44 -10.03 -3.54
C ALA A 74 -9.83 -11.44 -4.01
N ALA A 75 -10.16 -12.35 -3.09
CA ALA A 75 -10.60 -13.70 -3.41
C ALA A 75 -12.00 -13.75 -4.04
N LEU A 76 -12.84 -12.73 -3.88
CA LEU A 76 -14.15 -12.63 -4.55
C LEU A 76 -14.04 -12.12 -5.99
N SER A 77 -12.89 -11.54 -6.36
CA SER A 77 -12.64 -10.94 -7.67
C SER A 77 -11.82 -11.85 -8.61
N ALA A 78 -11.45 -13.04 -8.15
CA ALA A 78 -10.71 -14.07 -8.89
C ALA A 78 -11.65 -15.19 -9.32
#